data_AF-U7QEK8-F1
#
_entry.id   AF-U7QEK8-F1
#
_cell.length_a   1.000
_cell.length_b   1.000
_cell.length_c   1.000
_cell.angle_alpha   90.00
_cell.angle_beta   90.00
_cell.angle_gamma   90.00
#
_symmetry.space_group_name_H-M   'P 1'
#
loop_
_entity.id
_entity.type
_entity.pdbx_description
1 polymer ?
#
loop_
_entity_poly.entity_id
_entity_poly.type
_entity_poly.pdbx_seq_one_letter_code
_entity_poly.pdbx_strand_id
1 'polypeptide(L)'
;MRRVIAKEEWTMVDPFEVRTKLGIELAELWGEKFECAYQEIEANLEKTLTLYKKINARELFKTMMRSQVETGMPYLWFKDTSNRANPNSHEGYIPGGNLCQESWSNVSPGKEAHTCNLNSLNLANLEDGELAEFCVIAVRLLDNTIELTCPPFEDSKTHNLKYRTIGVGAMGLADWLAKNKRYYRDLDTISHLFEDIGYYCTKTSMELAKERGEYPAFAGSSWSEGKLIGAKPVEWFLENAHSKERWQQLSLDIQKYGIRNSHITAIAPNTSSSLVQGCTASILPCYSRFFYDKWAKGTVPIAPPFIRDSFWFYPENKTLNQQTVVKAVATIQKWIDTGISMELIFNLNQGVYFPDEPERSIKAKEIFETLVMAWQEGCKAIYYIRTVQRDSFKEADETCTACAN
;
A
#
# COMPACT_ATOMS: atom_id res chain seq x y z
N MET A 1 4.02 -3.83 16.97
CA MET A 1 2.68 -3.36 17.41
C MET A 1 2.15 -4.05 18.66
N ARG A 2 2.31 -5.37 18.86
CA ARG A 2 1.84 -6.07 20.08
C ARG A 2 2.24 -5.37 21.40
N ARG A 3 3.52 -5.01 21.56
CA ARG A 3 4.01 -4.26 22.73
C ARG A 3 3.38 -2.87 22.90
N VAL A 4 3.07 -2.16 21.81
CA VAL A 4 2.37 -0.85 21.84
C VAL A 4 0.96 -1.00 22.43
N ILE A 5 0.24 -2.05 22.03
CA ILE A 5 -1.10 -2.37 22.53
C ILE A 5 -1.02 -2.83 24.00
N ALA A 6 -0.06 -3.68 24.34
CA ALA A 6 0.14 -4.18 25.71
C ALA A 6 0.74 -3.16 26.69
N LYS A 7 1.22 -2.00 26.19
CA LYS A 7 1.99 -0.99 26.96
C LYS A 7 3.33 -1.53 27.50
N GLU A 8 3.89 -2.51 26.84
CA GLU A 8 5.17 -3.12 27.19
C GLU A 8 6.34 -2.25 26.69
N GLU A 9 7.56 -2.62 27.09
CA GLU A 9 8.78 -1.97 26.67
C GLU A 9 9.28 -2.52 25.34
N TRP A 10 9.87 -1.68 24.49
CA TRP A 10 10.77 -2.09 23.43
C TRP A 10 12.21 -1.97 23.90
N THR A 11 13.01 -3.00 23.64
CA THR A 11 14.46 -2.97 23.77
C THR A 11 15.06 -2.49 22.44
N MET A 12 15.59 -1.28 22.44
CA MET A 12 16.38 -0.73 21.34
C MET A 12 17.82 -1.20 21.52
N VAL A 13 18.47 -1.62 20.44
CA VAL A 13 19.84 -2.16 20.45
C VAL A 13 20.64 -1.57 19.30
N ASP A 14 21.96 -1.52 19.45
CA ASP A 14 22.86 -1.22 18.34
C ASP A 14 22.98 -2.43 17.39
N PRO A 15 22.58 -2.32 16.11
CA PRO A 15 22.61 -3.46 15.19
C PRO A 15 24.02 -4.02 14.96
N PHE A 16 25.05 -3.17 15.03
CA PHE A 16 26.44 -3.60 14.80
C PHE A 16 26.98 -4.43 15.99
N GLU A 17 26.68 -4.04 17.23
CA GLU A 17 27.01 -4.82 18.42
C GLU A 17 26.31 -6.19 18.39
N VAL A 18 25.01 -6.21 18.07
CA VAL A 18 24.22 -7.46 17.96
C VAL A 18 24.82 -8.40 16.90
N ARG A 19 25.13 -7.88 15.71
CA ARG A 19 25.78 -8.65 14.64
C ARG A 19 27.13 -9.21 15.09
N THR A 20 27.99 -8.36 15.66
CA THR A 20 29.38 -8.72 15.97
C THR A 20 29.47 -9.71 17.14
N LYS A 21 28.61 -9.55 18.16
CA LYS A 21 28.70 -10.35 19.38
C LYS A 21 27.78 -11.56 19.42
N LEU A 22 26.64 -11.52 18.74
CA LEU A 22 25.67 -12.63 18.70
C LEU A 22 25.56 -13.28 17.32
N GLY A 23 26.16 -12.71 16.27
CA GLY A 23 26.03 -13.23 14.90
C GLY A 23 24.64 -13.04 14.30
N ILE A 24 23.81 -12.18 14.88
CA ILE A 24 22.41 -11.98 14.48
C ILE A 24 22.31 -10.71 13.61
N GLU A 25 21.85 -10.86 12.38
CA GLU A 25 21.47 -9.72 11.55
C GLU A 25 20.00 -9.33 11.75
N LEU A 26 19.73 -8.59 12.83
CA LEU A 26 18.35 -8.29 13.25
C LEU A 26 17.53 -7.57 12.17
N ALA A 27 18.17 -6.70 11.37
CA ALA A 27 17.50 -5.90 10.35
C ALA A 27 16.97 -6.74 9.17
N GLU A 28 17.49 -7.95 8.96
CA GLU A 28 17.05 -8.89 7.92
C GLU A 28 15.88 -9.77 8.38
N LEU A 29 15.69 -9.90 9.69
CA LEU A 29 14.67 -10.78 10.26
C LEU A 29 13.29 -10.11 10.31
N TRP A 30 12.26 -10.94 10.23
CA TRP A 30 10.84 -10.56 10.38
C TRP A 30 10.03 -11.77 10.86
N GLY A 31 8.80 -11.54 11.32
CA GLY A 31 7.93 -12.60 11.84
C GLY A 31 8.56 -13.41 12.99
N GLU A 32 8.31 -14.72 13.02
CA GLU A 32 8.77 -15.59 14.11
C GLU A 32 10.29 -15.62 14.27
N LYS A 33 11.04 -15.57 13.17
CA LYS A 33 12.51 -15.51 13.22
C LYS A 33 13.01 -14.26 13.95
N PHE A 34 12.36 -13.11 13.70
CA PHE A 34 12.64 -11.89 14.44
C PHE A 34 12.26 -12.04 15.92
N GLU A 35 11.12 -12.65 16.23
CA GLU A 35 10.67 -12.84 17.62
C GLU A 35 11.67 -13.67 18.43
N CYS A 36 12.12 -14.79 17.90
CA CYS A 36 13.13 -15.64 18.54
C CYS A 36 14.45 -14.89 18.74
N ALA A 37 14.97 -14.23 17.70
CA ALA A 37 16.21 -13.46 17.78
C ALA A 37 16.10 -12.28 18.76
N TYR A 38 14.94 -11.62 18.81
CA TYR A 38 14.70 -10.50 19.72
C TYR A 38 14.64 -10.95 21.18
N GLN A 39 14.06 -12.12 21.46
CA GLN A 39 14.09 -12.73 22.80
C GLN A 39 15.51 -13.13 23.20
N GLU A 40 16.31 -13.68 22.28
CA GLU A 40 17.72 -14.01 22.52
C GLU A 40 18.55 -12.77 22.84
N ILE A 41 18.34 -11.68 22.08
CA ILE A 41 18.95 -10.37 22.35
C ILE A 41 18.60 -9.89 23.75
N GLU A 42 17.31 -9.95 24.14
CA GLU A 42 16.86 -9.53 25.47
C GLU A 42 17.45 -10.39 26.61
N ALA A 43 17.72 -11.68 26.38
CA ALA A 43 18.34 -12.58 27.35
C ALA A 43 19.86 -12.33 27.54
N ASN A 44 20.50 -11.63 26.59
CA ASN A 44 21.93 -11.34 26.53
C ASN A 44 22.30 -9.89 26.88
N LEU A 45 21.31 -9.06 27.25
CA LEU A 45 21.55 -7.72 27.78
C LEU A 45 22.41 -7.77 29.06
N GLU A 46 23.26 -6.76 29.26
CA GLU A 46 24.17 -6.60 30.41
C GLU A 46 25.26 -7.68 30.54
N LYS A 47 25.20 -8.74 29.74
CA LYS A 47 26.21 -9.80 29.66
C LYS A 47 27.09 -9.57 28.43
N THR A 48 26.50 -9.80 27.27
CA THR A 48 27.18 -9.75 25.99
C THR A 48 26.91 -8.40 25.32
N LEU A 49 25.65 -7.93 25.38
CA LEU A 49 25.22 -6.67 24.80
C LEU A 49 25.22 -5.57 25.84
N THR A 50 25.86 -4.45 25.51
CA THR A 50 26.04 -3.30 26.41
C THR A 50 25.38 -2.03 25.87
N LEU A 51 25.15 -1.95 24.56
CA LEU A 51 24.53 -0.82 23.88
C LEU A 51 23.04 -1.10 23.65
N TYR A 52 22.25 -0.92 24.71
CA TYR A 52 20.80 -1.05 24.65
C TYR A 52 20.07 0.06 25.40
N LYS A 53 18.81 0.27 25.04
CA LYS A 53 17.89 1.18 25.74
C LYS A 53 16.49 0.59 25.74
N LYS A 54 15.87 0.48 26.92
CA LYS A 54 14.45 0.14 27.02
C LYS A 54 13.59 1.41 26.97
N ILE A 55 12.51 1.36 26.21
CA ILE A 55 11.56 2.46 26.05
C ILE A 55 10.14 1.93 26.09
N ASN A 56 9.22 2.63 26.74
CA ASN A 56 7.81 2.27 26.66
C ASN A 56 7.32 2.38 25.21
N ALA A 57 6.86 1.27 24.64
CA ALA A 57 6.50 1.21 23.22
C ALA A 57 5.33 2.15 22.89
N ARG A 58 4.39 2.32 23.82
CA ARG A 58 3.24 3.22 23.63
C ARG A 58 3.66 4.69 23.65
N GLU A 59 4.58 5.09 24.53
CA GLU A 59 5.04 6.48 24.57
C GLU A 59 5.89 6.85 23.34
N LEU A 60 6.71 5.91 22.83
CA LEU A 60 7.41 6.12 21.56
C LEU A 60 6.40 6.27 20.40
N PHE A 61 5.39 5.40 20.34
CA PHE A 61 4.36 5.46 19.31
C PHE A 61 3.56 6.77 19.38
N LYS A 62 3.23 7.27 20.57
CA LYS A 62 2.62 8.61 20.73
C LYS A 62 3.53 9.73 20.22
N THR A 63 4.83 9.62 20.41
CA THR A 63 5.81 10.58 19.87
C THR A 63 5.79 10.58 18.33
N MET A 64 5.77 9.38 17.72
CA MET A 64 5.62 9.24 16.27
C MET A 64 4.30 9.86 15.78
N MET A 65 3.18 9.56 16.45
CA MET A 65 1.88 10.12 16.10
C MET A 65 1.85 11.65 16.18
N ARG A 66 2.54 12.25 17.16
CA ARG A 66 2.65 13.71 17.27
C ARG A 66 3.35 14.29 16.04
N SER A 67 4.49 13.70 15.66
CA SER A 67 5.18 14.07 14.41
C SER A 67 4.28 13.92 13.19
N GLN A 68 3.52 12.83 13.08
CA GLN A 68 2.61 12.61 11.95
C GLN A 68 1.48 13.64 11.90
N VAL A 69 0.92 14.04 13.04
CA VAL A 69 -0.11 15.08 13.12
C VAL A 69 0.44 16.45 12.69
N GLU A 70 1.69 16.74 13.04
CA GLU A 70 2.35 18.02 12.78
C GLU A 70 2.90 18.16 11.35
N THR A 71 3.43 17.06 10.80
CA THR A 71 4.21 17.08 9.55
C THR A 71 3.65 16.15 8.48
N GLY A 72 2.79 15.21 8.85
CA GLY A 72 2.35 14.09 8.01
C GLY A 72 3.29 12.89 7.95
N MET A 73 4.46 12.99 8.60
CA MET A 73 5.50 11.96 8.64
C MET A 73 5.93 11.63 10.08
N PRO A 74 6.51 10.44 10.35
CA PRO A 74 6.93 9.41 9.41
C PRO A 74 5.79 8.54 8.87
N TYR A 75 6.03 7.88 7.75
CA TYR A 75 5.14 6.85 7.22
C TYR A 75 5.19 5.58 8.09
N LEU A 76 4.12 4.78 8.08
CA LEU A 76 4.12 3.46 8.73
C LEU A 76 4.16 2.38 7.66
N TRP A 77 5.17 1.51 7.72
CA TRP A 77 5.27 0.34 6.86
C TRP A 77 5.34 -0.93 7.72
N PHE A 78 4.41 -1.85 7.50
CA PHE A 78 4.26 -3.05 8.33
C PHE A 78 5.08 -4.20 7.75
N LYS A 79 6.38 -4.22 8.09
CA LYS A 79 7.38 -5.19 7.58
C LYS A 79 6.90 -6.62 7.51
N ASP A 80 6.30 -7.14 8.59
CA ASP A 80 5.85 -8.53 8.64
C ASP A 80 4.71 -8.80 7.65
N THR A 81 3.77 -7.86 7.50
CA THR A 81 2.64 -8.00 6.57
C THR A 81 3.14 -7.97 5.13
N SER A 82 4.04 -7.05 4.80
CA SER A 82 4.64 -6.94 3.47
C SER A 82 5.48 -8.17 3.11
N ASN A 83 6.30 -8.68 4.06
CA ASN A 83 7.15 -9.84 3.80
C ASN A 83 6.40 -11.17 3.79
N ARG A 84 5.31 -11.33 4.56
CA ARG A 84 4.39 -12.47 4.39
C ARG A 84 3.78 -12.53 2.99
N ALA A 85 3.58 -11.37 2.36
CA ALA A 85 3.06 -11.24 1.01
C ALA A 85 4.15 -11.29 -0.07
N ASN A 86 5.43 -11.46 0.29
CA ASN A 86 6.55 -11.46 -0.66
C ASN A 86 6.52 -12.71 -1.54
N PRO A 87 6.34 -12.58 -2.87
CA PRO A 87 6.38 -13.74 -3.76
C PRO A 87 7.79 -14.31 -3.90
N ASN A 88 8.85 -13.55 -3.60
CA ASN A 88 10.25 -13.93 -3.79
C ASN A 88 11.00 -14.14 -2.48
N SER A 89 10.37 -14.74 -1.48
CA SER A 89 11.00 -14.96 -0.17
C SER A 89 12.20 -15.93 -0.22
N HIS A 90 12.31 -16.73 -1.29
CA HIS A 90 13.48 -17.58 -1.57
C HIS A 90 14.73 -16.79 -1.96
N GLU A 91 14.56 -15.58 -2.52
CA GLU A 91 15.64 -14.67 -2.91
C GLU A 91 15.95 -13.60 -1.84
N GLY A 92 15.40 -13.74 -0.64
CA GLY A 92 15.60 -12.81 0.47
C GLY A 92 14.32 -12.16 0.97
N TYR A 93 14.41 -10.90 1.38
CA TYR A 93 13.30 -10.18 2.03
C TYR A 93 13.15 -8.78 1.44
N ILE A 94 12.00 -8.17 1.72
CA ILE A 94 11.70 -6.77 1.40
C ILE A 94 12.13 -5.93 2.59
N PRO A 95 13.14 -5.04 2.47
CA PRO A 95 13.62 -4.22 3.58
C PRO A 95 12.79 -2.96 3.83
N GLY A 96 12.04 -2.47 2.85
CA GLY A 96 11.22 -1.27 2.99
C GLY A 96 10.38 -0.94 1.74
N GLY A 97 9.52 0.07 1.88
CA GLY A 97 8.70 0.63 0.80
C GLY A 97 9.35 1.79 0.05
N ASN A 98 8.87 2.07 -1.16
CA ASN A 98 9.21 3.29 -1.90
C ASN A 98 8.64 4.56 -1.20
N LEU A 99 8.88 5.72 -1.81
CA LEU A 99 8.48 7.02 -1.26
C LEU A 99 7.00 7.10 -0.88
N CYS A 100 6.11 6.66 -1.77
CA CYS A 100 4.66 6.74 -1.58
C CYS A 100 4.05 5.46 -0.94
N GLN A 101 4.89 4.49 -0.52
CA GLN A 101 4.51 3.27 0.20
C GLN A 101 3.49 2.37 -0.53
N GLU A 102 3.53 2.32 -1.85
CA GLU A 102 2.73 1.40 -2.67
C GLU A 102 3.58 0.31 -3.34
N SER A 103 4.87 0.53 -3.55
CA SER A 103 5.71 -0.36 -4.34
C SER A 103 6.97 -0.77 -3.59
N TRP A 104 7.28 -2.06 -3.63
CA TRP A 104 8.49 -2.64 -3.05
C TRP A 104 8.77 -4.01 -3.63
N SER A 105 10.01 -4.48 -3.47
CA SER A 105 10.44 -5.83 -3.81
C SER A 105 11.72 -6.15 -3.03
N ASN A 106 12.26 -7.36 -3.20
CA ASN A 106 13.58 -7.71 -2.69
C ASN A 106 14.62 -6.77 -3.28
N VAL A 107 15.53 -6.32 -2.43
CA VAL A 107 16.72 -5.55 -2.82
C VAL A 107 17.91 -5.98 -1.97
N SER A 108 19.08 -5.92 -2.58
CA SER A 108 20.36 -6.18 -1.93
C SER A 108 21.23 -4.92 -2.03
N PRO A 109 21.71 -4.35 -0.91
CA PRO A 109 22.54 -3.14 -0.93
C PRO A 109 23.74 -3.28 -1.87
N GLY A 110 23.90 -2.32 -2.78
CA GLY A 110 24.99 -2.28 -3.76
C GLY A 110 24.90 -3.33 -4.88
N LYS A 111 23.74 -3.95 -5.07
CA LYS A 111 23.49 -4.94 -6.14
C LYS A 111 22.16 -4.73 -6.84
N GLU A 112 21.10 -4.44 -6.08
CA GLU A 112 19.75 -4.33 -6.61
C GLU A 112 19.08 -3.09 -6.00
N ALA A 113 18.47 -2.26 -6.84
CA ALA A 113 17.67 -1.11 -6.42
C ALA A 113 16.25 -1.20 -7.01
N HIS A 114 15.24 -1.17 -6.14
CA HIS A 114 13.86 -1.38 -6.54
C HIS A 114 13.42 -0.38 -7.61
N THR A 115 12.93 -0.88 -8.73
CA THR A 115 12.45 -0.07 -9.86
C THR A 115 11.10 -0.61 -10.32
N CYS A 116 10.08 0.23 -10.39
CA CYS A 116 8.73 -0.19 -10.76
C CYS A 116 8.16 0.70 -11.86
N ASN A 117 7.46 0.10 -12.82
CA ASN A 117 6.68 0.83 -13.82
C ASN A 117 5.22 0.84 -13.37
N LEU A 118 4.63 2.02 -13.25
CA LEU A 118 3.28 2.22 -12.73
C LEU A 118 2.31 2.64 -13.83
N ASN A 119 1.08 2.12 -13.76
CA ASN A 119 -0.06 2.61 -14.53
C ASN A 119 -1.32 2.45 -13.65
N SER A 120 -2.35 3.25 -13.87
CA SER A 120 -3.57 3.17 -13.07
C SER A 120 -4.81 3.14 -13.94
N LEU A 121 -5.70 2.19 -13.66
CA LEU A 121 -7.00 2.09 -14.31
C LEU A 121 -7.88 3.27 -13.85
N ASN A 122 -8.52 3.95 -14.80
CA ASN A 122 -9.46 5.03 -14.49
C ASN A 122 -10.86 4.45 -14.28
N LEU A 123 -11.22 4.20 -13.02
CA LEU A 123 -12.51 3.61 -12.65
C LEU A 123 -13.70 4.55 -12.89
N ALA A 124 -13.46 5.87 -12.99
CA ALA A 124 -14.50 6.85 -13.28
C ALA A 124 -15.09 6.66 -14.69
N ASN A 125 -14.24 6.25 -15.64
CA ASN A 125 -14.58 6.10 -17.06
C ASN A 125 -14.78 4.65 -17.49
N LEU A 126 -14.64 3.70 -16.57
CA LEU A 126 -14.87 2.29 -16.85
C LEU A 126 -16.36 2.03 -17.13
N GLU A 127 -16.66 1.41 -18.27
CA GLU A 127 -17.99 0.88 -18.61
C GLU A 127 -18.09 -0.63 -18.33
N ASP A 128 -19.32 -1.14 -18.36
CA ASP A 128 -19.60 -2.56 -18.07
C ASP A 128 -18.95 -3.47 -19.12
N GLY A 129 -18.13 -4.41 -18.65
CA GLY A 129 -17.48 -5.41 -19.51
C GLY A 129 -16.08 -5.03 -20.03
N GLU A 130 -15.63 -3.78 -19.83
CA GLU A 130 -14.32 -3.32 -20.32
C GLU A 130 -13.14 -3.67 -19.40
N LEU A 131 -13.42 -4.02 -18.14
CA LEU A 131 -12.41 -4.18 -17.09
C LEU A 131 -11.30 -5.18 -17.47
N ALA A 132 -11.69 -6.32 -18.02
CA ALA A 132 -10.74 -7.36 -18.41
C ALA A 132 -9.79 -6.86 -19.51
N GLU A 133 -10.31 -6.15 -20.51
CA GLU A 133 -9.53 -5.60 -21.62
C GLU A 133 -8.53 -4.55 -21.12
N PHE A 134 -8.96 -3.62 -20.26
CA PHE A 134 -8.05 -2.61 -19.72
C PHE A 134 -6.98 -3.17 -18.79
N CYS A 135 -7.30 -4.21 -17.99
CA CYS A 135 -6.28 -4.95 -17.24
C CYS A 135 -5.24 -5.59 -18.17
N VAL A 136 -5.69 -6.21 -19.27
CA VAL A 136 -4.78 -6.82 -20.27
C VAL A 136 -3.87 -5.77 -20.89
N ILE A 137 -4.43 -4.65 -21.32
CA ILE A 137 -3.68 -3.55 -21.92
C ILE A 137 -2.67 -2.98 -20.91
N ALA A 138 -3.10 -2.74 -19.66
CA ALA A 138 -2.23 -2.16 -18.63
C ALA A 138 -1.01 -3.04 -18.33
N VAL A 139 -1.20 -4.35 -18.13
CA VAL A 139 -0.09 -5.28 -17.85
C VAL A 139 0.86 -5.37 -19.04
N ARG A 140 0.34 -5.51 -20.27
CA ARG A 140 1.18 -5.59 -21.48
C ARG A 140 1.94 -4.29 -21.72
N LEU A 141 1.31 -3.14 -21.49
CA LEU A 141 1.95 -1.83 -21.60
C LEU A 141 3.13 -1.73 -20.62
N LEU A 142 2.92 -2.08 -19.35
CA LEU A 142 3.97 -2.02 -18.34
C LEU A 142 5.12 -3.02 -18.59
N ASP A 143 4.82 -4.25 -19.03
CA ASP A 143 5.86 -5.23 -19.40
C ASP A 143 6.69 -4.74 -20.61
N ASN A 144 6.06 -4.11 -21.60
CA ASN A 144 6.77 -3.50 -22.72
C ASN A 144 7.63 -2.31 -22.26
N THR A 145 7.16 -1.50 -21.30
CA THR A 145 7.92 -0.37 -20.76
C THR A 145 9.25 -0.81 -20.13
N ILE A 146 9.30 -2.00 -19.52
CA ILE A 146 10.56 -2.57 -19.01
C ILE A 146 11.61 -2.73 -20.12
N GLU A 147 11.18 -3.08 -21.34
CA GLU A 147 12.07 -3.32 -22.48
C GLU A 147 12.41 -2.03 -23.23
N LEU A 148 11.51 -1.05 -23.22
CA LEU A 148 11.67 0.22 -23.94
C LEU A 148 12.46 1.26 -23.15
N THR A 149 12.43 1.20 -21.82
CA THR A 149 13.07 2.19 -20.96
C THR A 149 14.49 1.79 -20.59
N CYS A 150 15.32 2.79 -20.29
CA CYS A 150 16.67 2.57 -19.78
C CYS A 150 16.68 2.87 -18.27
N PRO A 151 16.98 1.87 -17.42
CA PRO A 151 17.17 2.10 -16.00
C PRO A 151 18.30 3.11 -15.73
N PRO A 152 18.16 4.00 -14.73
CA PRO A 152 19.09 5.11 -14.53
C PRO A 152 20.51 4.68 -14.07
N PHE A 153 20.65 3.50 -13.47
CA PHE A 153 21.92 2.95 -12.98
C PHE A 153 21.89 1.42 -12.87
N GLU A 154 23.05 0.79 -12.67
CA GLU A 154 23.22 -0.67 -12.81
C GLU A 154 22.42 -1.50 -11.80
N ASP A 155 22.36 -1.09 -10.52
CA ASP A 155 21.58 -1.81 -9.51
C ASP A 155 20.07 -1.79 -9.84
N SER A 156 19.58 -0.68 -10.40
CA SER A 156 18.21 -0.55 -10.89
C SER A 156 17.95 -1.46 -12.10
N LYS A 157 18.92 -1.53 -13.02
CA LYS A 157 18.87 -2.45 -14.17
C LYS A 157 18.87 -3.91 -13.74
N THR A 158 19.72 -4.28 -12.79
CA THR A 158 19.81 -5.63 -12.23
C THR A 158 18.47 -6.05 -11.62
N HIS A 159 17.88 -5.17 -10.80
CA HIS A 159 16.56 -5.39 -10.21
C HIS A 159 15.46 -5.57 -11.26
N ASN A 160 15.41 -4.66 -12.23
CA ASN A 160 14.37 -4.65 -13.26
C ASN A 160 14.44 -5.91 -14.15
N LEU A 161 15.63 -6.31 -14.57
CA LEU A 161 15.83 -7.53 -15.36
C LEU A 161 15.47 -8.79 -14.58
N LYS A 162 15.81 -8.84 -13.29
CA LYS A 162 15.60 -10.03 -12.44
C LYS A 162 14.14 -10.25 -12.05
N TYR A 163 13.45 -9.19 -11.62
CA TYR A 163 12.11 -9.29 -11.03
C TYR A 163 10.99 -8.78 -11.94
N ARG A 164 11.31 -7.95 -12.94
CA ARG A 164 10.34 -7.39 -13.89
C ARG A 164 9.10 -6.78 -13.21
N THR A 165 9.32 -5.98 -12.16
CA THR A 165 8.23 -5.47 -11.33
C THR A 165 7.43 -4.38 -12.04
N ILE A 166 6.11 -4.54 -12.02
CA ILE A 166 5.13 -3.58 -12.52
C ILE A 166 4.10 -3.29 -11.41
N GLY A 167 3.36 -2.20 -11.57
CA GLY A 167 2.29 -1.83 -10.64
C GLY A 167 1.08 -1.28 -11.38
N VAL A 168 0.10 -2.15 -11.64
CA VAL A 168 -1.24 -1.76 -12.07
C VAL A 168 -2.02 -1.33 -10.83
N GLY A 169 -2.37 -0.06 -10.78
CA GLY A 169 -3.19 0.56 -9.75
C GLY A 169 -4.57 0.94 -10.24
N ALA A 170 -5.27 1.75 -9.45
CA ALA A 170 -6.57 2.31 -9.79
C ALA A 170 -6.70 3.74 -9.27
N MET A 171 -7.35 4.58 -10.05
CA MET A 171 -7.81 5.91 -9.67
C MET A 171 -9.32 6.03 -9.90
N GLY A 172 -9.98 7.00 -9.28
CA GLY A 172 -11.40 7.25 -9.51
C GLY A 172 -12.36 6.34 -8.75
N LEU A 173 -11.94 5.65 -7.68
CA LEU A 173 -12.86 4.75 -6.94
C LEU A 173 -14.04 5.51 -6.34
N ALA A 174 -13.82 6.74 -5.83
CA ALA A 174 -14.91 7.55 -5.29
C ALA A 174 -15.94 7.90 -6.38
N ASP A 175 -15.50 8.12 -7.61
CA ASP A 175 -16.38 8.35 -8.76
C ASP A 175 -17.16 7.09 -9.14
N TRP A 176 -16.47 5.95 -9.21
CA TRP A 176 -17.10 4.68 -9.54
C TRP A 176 -18.18 4.32 -8.52
N LEU A 177 -17.91 4.48 -7.22
CA LEU A 177 -18.91 4.31 -6.16
C LEU A 177 -20.06 5.30 -6.31
N ALA A 178 -19.78 6.56 -6.61
CA ALA A 178 -20.81 7.59 -6.74
C ALA A 178 -21.74 7.35 -7.95
N LYS A 179 -21.20 6.99 -9.12
CA LYS A 179 -21.99 6.59 -10.31
C LYS A 179 -22.92 5.42 -9.99
N ASN A 180 -22.42 4.46 -9.21
CA ASN A 180 -23.15 3.26 -8.81
C ASN A 180 -24.03 3.45 -7.57
N LYS A 181 -24.13 4.67 -7.02
CA LYS A 181 -24.92 4.99 -5.81
C LYS A 181 -24.51 4.16 -4.59
N ARG A 182 -23.21 3.94 -4.41
CA ARG A 182 -22.59 3.16 -3.34
C ARG A 182 -21.69 4.02 -2.45
N TYR A 183 -21.34 3.47 -1.29
CA TYR A 183 -20.46 4.11 -0.31
C TYR A 183 -19.25 3.23 -0.02
N TYR A 184 -18.20 3.81 0.56
CA TYR A 184 -17.00 3.09 1.01
C TYR A 184 -17.25 1.97 2.05
N ARG A 185 -18.45 1.90 2.63
CA ARG A 185 -18.89 0.81 3.52
C ARG A 185 -19.37 -0.42 2.76
N ASP A 186 -19.58 -0.32 1.45
CA ASP A 186 -19.95 -1.42 0.57
C ASP A 186 -18.71 -2.27 0.23
N LEU A 187 -18.21 -2.95 1.26
CA LEU A 187 -16.94 -3.69 1.18
C LEU A 187 -17.03 -4.89 0.23
N ASP A 188 -18.20 -5.53 0.13
CA ASP A 188 -18.42 -6.67 -0.76
C ASP A 188 -18.26 -6.26 -2.23
N THR A 189 -18.93 -5.17 -2.63
CA THR A 189 -18.81 -4.64 -3.99
C THR A 189 -17.38 -4.18 -4.31
N ILE A 190 -16.71 -3.50 -3.37
CA ILE A 190 -15.31 -3.10 -3.51
C ILE A 190 -14.42 -4.35 -3.63
N SER A 191 -14.65 -5.38 -2.82
CA SER A 191 -13.91 -6.63 -2.88
C SER A 191 -14.04 -7.29 -4.25
N HIS A 192 -15.25 -7.39 -4.81
CA HIS A 192 -15.47 -7.97 -6.13
C HIS A 192 -14.75 -7.20 -7.26
N LEU A 193 -14.81 -5.86 -7.24
CA LEU A 193 -14.12 -5.04 -8.22
C LEU A 193 -12.60 -5.30 -8.21
N PHE A 194 -12.00 -5.32 -7.02
CA PHE A 194 -10.55 -5.52 -6.89
C PHE A 194 -10.12 -6.99 -7.02
N GLU A 195 -11.00 -7.95 -6.73
CA GLU A 195 -10.80 -9.36 -7.09
C GLU A 195 -10.66 -9.50 -8.61
N ASP A 196 -11.55 -8.88 -9.39
CA ASP A 196 -11.50 -8.92 -10.85
C ASP A 196 -10.23 -8.23 -11.39
N ILE A 197 -9.87 -7.05 -10.87
CA ILE A 197 -8.62 -6.38 -11.24
C ILE A 197 -7.41 -7.29 -10.96
N GLY A 198 -7.32 -7.83 -9.75
CA GLY A 198 -6.23 -8.72 -9.36
C GLY A 198 -6.17 -9.97 -10.23
N TYR A 199 -7.31 -10.59 -10.52
CA TYR A 199 -7.43 -11.78 -11.35
C TYR A 199 -6.97 -11.50 -12.80
N TYR A 200 -7.55 -10.50 -13.46
CA TYR A 200 -7.24 -10.22 -14.86
C TYR A 200 -5.79 -9.77 -15.05
N CYS A 201 -5.23 -8.98 -14.13
CA CYS A 201 -3.83 -8.60 -14.18
C CYS A 201 -2.90 -9.81 -14.01
N THR A 202 -3.17 -10.67 -13.01
CA THR A 202 -2.37 -11.88 -12.75
C THR A 202 -2.44 -12.86 -13.92
N LYS A 203 -3.65 -13.11 -14.44
CA LYS A 203 -3.88 -13.93 -15.62
C LYS A 203 -3.12 -13.41 -16.84
N THR A 204 -3.14 -12.10 -17.08
CA THR A 204 -2.40 -11.50 -18.21
C THR A 204 -0.89 -11.69 -18.06
N SER A 205 -0.34 -11.56 -16.85
CA SER A 205 1.09 -11.81 -16.63
C SER A 205 1.47 -13.28 -16.83
N MET A 206 0.59 -14.22 -16.46
CA MET A 206 0.76 -15.65 -16.79
C MET A 206 0.70 -15.90 -18.31
N GLU A 207 -0.24 -15.27 -19.02
CA GLU A 207 -0.32 -15.36 -20.49
C GLU A 207 0.93 -14.79 -21.17
N LEU A 208 1.47 -13.68 -20.67
CA LEU A 208 2.73 -13.13 -21.13
C LEU A 208 3.91 -14.08 -20.87
N ALA A 209 3.90 -14.83 -19.77
CA ALA A 209 4.93 -15.84 -19.51
C ALA A 209 4.88 -16.97 -20.53
N LYS A 210 3.67 -17.40 -20.93
CA LYS A 210 3.49 -18.37 -22.01
C LYS A 210 4.02 -17.86 -23.36
N GLU A 211 3.90 -16.56 -23.62
CA GLU A 211 4.36 -15.93 -24.86
C GLU A 211 5.86 -15.63 -24.88
N ARG A 212 6.41 -15.20 -23.74
CA ARG A 212 7.74 -14.55 -23.66
C ARG A 212 8.68 -15.11 -22.59
N GLY A 213 8.24 -16.11 -21.83
CA GLY A 213 8.92 -16.67 -20.68
C GLY A 213 8.62 -15.92 -19.37
N GLU A 214 8.78 -16.63 -18.26
CA GLU A 214 8.66 -16.11 -16.90
C GLU A 214 9.73 -15.07 -16.52
N TYR A 215 9.54 -14.37 -15.40
CA TYR A 215 10.62 -13.52 -14.87
C TYR A 215 11.80 -14.38 -14.36
N PRO A 216 13.06 -13.93 -14.48
CA PRO A 216 14.23 -14.77 -14.18
C PRO A 216 14.29 -15.40 -12.78
N ALA A 217 13.74 -14.75 -11.75
CA ALA A 217 13.72 -15.25 -10.37
C ALA A 217 12.47 -16.10 -10.03
N PHE A 218 11.73 -16.60 -11.02
CA PHE A 218 10.49 -17.35 -10.81
C PHE A 218 10.69 -18.68 -10.08
N ALA A 219 11.71 -19.45 -10.44
CA ALA A 219 11.96 -20.75 -9.82
C ALA A 219 12.19 -20.61 -8.30
N GLY A 220 11.38 -21.31 -7.49
CA GLY A 220 11.42 -21.23 -6.02
C GLY A 220 10.56 -20.10 -5.43
N SER A 221 9.94 -19.27 -6.26
CA SER A 221 8.98 -18.26 -5.80
C SER A 221 7.69 -18.88 -5.31
N SER A 222 6.93 -18.11 -4.52
CA SER A 222 5.56 -18.49 -4.13
C SER A 222 4.66 -18.76 -5.35
N TRP A 223 4.85 -18.02 -6.45
CA TRP A 223 4.13 -18.26 -7.70
C TRP A 223 4.43 -19.66 -8.26
N SER A 224 5.70 -20.08 -8.26
CA SER A 224 6.10 -21.41 -8.72
C SER A 224 5.56 -22.56 -7.86
N GLU A 225 5.21 -22.27 -6.61
CA GLU A 225 4.53 -23.20 -5.68
C GLU A 225 3.00 -23.22 -5.84
N GLY A 226 2.45 -22.46 -6.80
CA GLY A 226 1.01 -22.33 -7.01
C GLY A 226 0.31 -21.39 -6.03
N LYS A 227 1.05 -20.67 -5.18
CA LYS A 227 0.47 -19.56 -4.41
C LYS A 227 0.21 -18.38 -5.32
N LEU A 228 -0.78 -17.58 -4.95
CA LEU A 228 -1.29 -16.47 -5.75
C LEU A 228 -1.04 -15.14 -5.02
N ILE A 229 -1.78 -14.10 -5.38
CA ILE A 229 -1.66 -12.72 -4.88
C ILE A 229 -1.42 -12.67 -3.37
N GLY A 230 -0.28 -12.08 -2.99
CA GLY A 230 0.17 -11.95 -1.61
C GLY A 230 0.67 -13.26 -1.00
N ALA A 231 1.29 -14.12 -1.82
CA ALA A 231 1.80 -15.44 -1.44
C ALA A 231 0.77 -16.33 -0.73
N LYS A 232 -0.52 -16.14 -1.05
CA LYS A 232 -1.62 -16.88 -0.43
C LYS A 232 -1.82 -18.24 -1.13
N PRO A 233 -2.09 -19.31 -0.37
CA PRO A 233 -2.40 -20.61 -0.96
C PRO A 233 -3.75 -20.56 -1.70
N VAL A 234 -3.96 -21.46 -2.66
CA VAL A 234 -5.15 -21.48 -3.51
C VAL A 234 -6.44 -21.67 -2.71
N GLU A 235 -6.37 -22.38 -1.59
CA GLU A 235 -7.46 -22.63 -0.65
C GLU A 235 -8.07 -21.32 -0.13
N TRP A 236 -7.23 -20.31 0.11
CA TRP A 236 -7.71 -19.00 0.53
C TRP A 236 -8.67 -18.38 -0.51
N PHE A 237 -8.38 -18.56 -1.81
CA PHE A 237 -9.24 -18.06 -2.87
C PHE A 237 -10.52 -18.88 -3.02
N LEU A 238 -10.44 -20.20 -2.83
CA LEU A 238 -11.63 -21.07 -2.82
C LEU A 238 -12.60 -20.72 -1.67
N GLU A 239 -12.08 -20.19 -0.55
CA GLU A 239 -12.87 -19.74 0.59
C GLU A 239 -13.39 -18.31 0.43
N ASN A 240 -12.59 -17.38 -0.10
CA ASN A 240 -12.84 -15.94 -0.01
C ASN A 240 -13.20 -15.26 -1.33
N ALA A 241 -12.94 -15.88 -2.49
CA ALA A 241 -13.25 -15.29 -3.80
C ALA A 241 -14.73 -15.50 -4.16
N HIS A 242 -15.29 -14.55 -4.89
CA HIS A 242 -16.61 -14.67 -5.50
C HIS A 242 -16.59 -15.70 -6.64
N SER A 243 -15.56 -15.63 -7.49
CA SER A 243 -15.39 -16.54 -8.62
C SER A 243 -14.23 -17.48 -8.31
N LYS A 244 -14.51 -18.67 -7.78
CA LYS A 244 -13.53 -19.53 -7.10
C LYS A 244 -12.71 -20.37 -8.06
N GLU A 245 -13.38 -21.01 -9.01
CA GLU A 245 -12.82 -22.00 -9.92
C GLU A 245 -11.73 -21.38 -10.81
N ARG A 246 -11.89 -20.11 -11.17
CA ARG A 246 -10.90 -19.38 -11.98
C ARG A 246 -9.55 -19.22 -11.28
N TRP A 247 -9.53 -19.08 -9.95
CA TRP A 247 -8.28 -18.96 -9.20
C TRP A 247 -7.57 -20.30 -9.08
N GLN A 248 -8.32 -21.39 -8.95
CA GLN A 248 -7.74 -22.73 -8.98
C GLN A 248 -7.09 -23.02 -10.32
N GLN A 249 -7.78 -22.72 -11.42
CA GLN A 249 -7.22 -22.88 -12.76
C GLN A 249 -5.98 -21.98 -12.96
N LEU A 250 -6.03 -20.72 -12.52
CA LEU A 250 -4.91 -19.79 -12.62
C LEU A 250 -3.67 -20.26 -11.84
N SER A 251 -3.85 -20.84 -10.65
CA SER A 251 -2.74 -21.42 -9.87
C SER A 251 -2.07 -22.57 -10.62
N LEU A 252 -2.84 -23.45 -11.28
CA LEU A 252 -2.32 -24.54 -12.10
C LEU A 252 -1.61 -24.01 -13.36
N ASP A 253 -2.20 -23.00 -13.99
CA ASP A 253 -1.63 -22.39 -15.21
C ASP A 253 -0.31 -21.66 -14.90
N ILE A 254 -0.20 -20.96 -13.77
CA ILE A 254 1.06 -20.32 -13.34
C ILE A 254 2.14 -21.36 -13.08
N GLN A 255 1.83 -22.48 -12.42
CA GLN A 255 2.81 -23.56 -12.23
C GLN A 255 3.27 -24.18 -13.55
N LYS A 256 2.40 -24.20 -14.56
CA LYS A 256 2.67 -24.80 -15.87
C LYS A 256 3.41 -23.86 -16.83
N TYR A 257 3.03 -22.60 -16.88
CA TYR A 257 3.50 -21.63 -17.88
C TYR A 257 4.36 -20.50 -17.30
N GLY A 258 4.44 -20.40 -15.98
CA GLY A 258 5.14 -19.33 -15.27
C GLY A 258 4.31 -18.05 -15.13
N ILE A 259 4.96 -16.99 -14.65
CA ILE A 259 4.41 -15.63 -14.59
C ILE A 259 5.47 -14.63 -15.03
N ARG A 260 5.08 -13.58 -15.79
CA ARG A 260 6.04 -12.68 -16.45
C ARG A 260 6.62 -11.62 -15.51
N ASN A 261 5.88 -11.24 -14.47
CA ASN A 261 6.21 -10.14 -13.58
C ASN A 261 6.11 -10.62 -12.14
N SER A 262 7.13 -10.36 -11.31
CA SER A 262 7.13 -10.86 -9.93
C SER A 262 6.11 -10.15 -9.04
N HIS A 263 5.88 -8.86 -9.31
CA HIS A 263 4.89 -7.99 -8.68
C HIS A 263 4.09 -7.31 -9.80
N ILE A 264 2.78 -7.21 -9.64
CA ILE A 264 1.83 -6.91 -10.72
C ILE A 264 0.95 -5.71 -10.39
N THR A 265 0.49 -5.59 -9.13
CA THR A 265 -0.54 -4.63 -8.72
C THR A 265 -0.04 -3.73 -7.60
N ALA A 266 -0.14 -2.41 -7.78
CA ALA A 266 0.28 -1.41 -6.80
C ALA A 266 -0.59 -0.17 -6.93
N ILE A 267 -1.18 0.32 -5.83
CA ILE A 267 -2.08 1.48 -5.90
C ILE A 267 -1.35 2.73 -5.42
N ALA A 268 -0.91 3.53 -6.39
CA ALA A 268 -0.29 4.85 -6.20
C ALA A 268 -1.32 5.93 -5.81
N PRO A 269 -0.89 7.13 -5.36
CA PRO A 269 -1.80 8.19 -4.95
C PRO A 269 -2.45 8.97 -6.11
N ASN A 270 -1.88 8.95 -7.32
CA ASN A 270 -2.38 9.62 -8.53
C ASN A 270 -2.75 11.12 -8.36
N THR A 271 -1.99 11.89 -7.59
CA THR A 271 -2.32 13.30 -7.28
C THR A 271 -2.47 14.14 -8.55
N SER A 272 -1.49 14.11 -9.46
CA SER A 272 -1.50 14.92 -10.68
C SER A 272 -2.21 14.22 -11.84
N SER A 273 -2.00 12.90 -12.00
CA SER A 273 -2.64 12.13 -13.08
C SER A 273 -4.15 12.11 -12.99
N SER A 274 -4.72 12.03 -11.78
CA SER A 274 -6.18 12.04 -11.62
C SER A 274 -6.82 13.35 -12.09
N LEU A 275 -6.15 14.48 -11.87
CA LEU A 275 -6.60 15.80 -12.37
C LEU A 275 -6.59 15.84 -13.90
N VAL A 276 -5.53 15.34 -14.53
CA VAL A 276 -5.44 15.24 -16.01
C VAL A 276 -6.54 14.32 -16.56
N GLN A 277 -6.82 13.22 -15.85
CA GLN A 277 -7.84 12.24 -16.21
C GLN A 277 -9.27 12.68 -15.85
N GLY A 278 -9.44 13.81 -15.15
CA GLY A 278 -10.75 14.32 -14.74
C GLY A 278 -11.48 13.43 -13.73
N CYS A 279 -10.76 12.77 -12.82
CA CYS A 279 -11.33 11.88 -11.81
C CYS A 279 -10.74 12.13 -10.42
N THR A 280 -11.29 11.46 -9.41
CA THR A 280 -10.82 11.47 -8.02
C THR A 280 -9.51 10.67 -7.87
N ALA A 281 -8.63 11.16 -7.00
CA ALA A 281 -7.30 10.58 -6.82
C ALA A 281 -7.35 9.20 -6.13
N SER A 282 -6.60 8.25 -6.71
CA SER A 282 -6.42 6.90 -6.17
C SER A 282 -7.75 6.20 -5.83
N ILE A 283 -7.75 5.40 -4.77
CA ILE A 283 -8.88 4.68 -4.23
C ILE A 283 -9.46 5.35 -2.98
N LEU A 284 -9.15 6.62 -2.74
CA LEU A 284 -9.53 7.34 -1.52
C LEU A 284 -10.78 8.20 -1.76
N PRO A 285 -11.56 8.51 -0.69
CA PRO A 285 -12.67 9.45 -0.81
C PRO A 285 -12.18 10.82 -1.25
N CYS A 286 -13.01 11.57 -2.00
CA CYS A 286 -12.69 12.94 -2.38
C CYS A 286 -12.47 13.80 -1.12
N TYR A 287 -11.46 14.68 -1.12
CA TYR A 287 -11.19 15.56 0.01
C TYR A 287 -12.43 16.37 0.43
N SER A 288 -13.05 17.01 -0.56
CA SER A 288 -14.24 17.85 -0.47
C SER A 288 -15.02 17.72 -1.77
N ARG A 289 -16.35 17.90 -1.75
CA ARG A 289 -17.18 17.89 -2.98
C ARG A 289 -16.87 19.07 -3.88
N PHE A 290 -16.40 20.16 -3.27
CA PHE A 290 -15.91 21.34 -3.95
C PHE A 290 -14.78 21.94 -3.11
N PHE A 291 -13.66 22.26 -3.75
CA PHE A 291 -12.57 23.00 -3.12
C PHE A 291 -11.80 23.79 -4.18
N TYR A 292 -11.00 24.73 -3.71
CA TYR A 292 -10.12 25.53 -4.54
C TYR A 292 -8.68 25.09 -4.31
N ASP A 293 -7.99 24.81 -5.40
CA ASP A 293 -6.59 24.45 -5.38
C ASP A 293 -5.75 25.64 -5.88
N LYS A 294 -4.62 25.91 -5.22
CA LYS A 294 -3.79 27.10 -5.50
C LYS A 294 -2.54 26.70 -6.24
N TRP A 295 -2.47 27.06 -7.51
CA TRP A 295 -1.31 26.82 -8.35
C TRP A 295 -0.56 28.14 -8.61
N ALA A 296 0.69 28.05 -9.07
CA ALA A 296 1.50 29.22 -9.42
C ALA A 296 0.82 30.16 -10.43
N LYS A 297 -0.12 29.65 -11.25
CA LYS A 297 -0.85 30.40 -12.28
C LYS A 297 -2.27 30.83 -11.87
N GLY A 298 -2.72 30.51 -10.65
CA GLY A 298 -4.03 30.91 -10.15
C GLY A 298 -4.75 29.82 -9.35
N THR A 299 -5.97 30.14 -8.94
CA THR A 299 -6.82 29.25 -8.15
C THR A 299 -7.78 28.49 -9.07
N VAL A 300 -7.77 27.15 -8.99
CA VAL A 300 -8.61 26.27 -9.82
C VAL A 300 -9.70 25.65 -8.95
N PRO A 301 -11.00 25.78 -9.30
CA PRO A 301 -12.05 25.03 -8.63
C PRO A 301 -11.98 23.55 -9.03
N ILE A 302 -11.97 22.66 -8.04
CA ILE A 302 -11.98 21.21 -8.23
C ILE A 302 -13.29 20.65 -7.68
N ALA A 303 -13.95 19.84 -8.49
CA ALA A 303 -15.15 19.10 -8.14
C ALA A 303 -15.13 17.71 -8.80
N PRO A 304 -15.67 16.66 -8.15
CA PRO A 304 -15.79 15.35 -8.77
C PRO A 304 -16.66 15.40 -10.05
N PRO A 305 -16.31 14.63 -11.10
CA PRO A 305 -16.97 14.69 -12.41
C PRO A 305 -18.48 14.43 -12.38
N PHE A 306 -18.96 13.55 -11.48
CA PHE A 306 -20.38 13.16 -11.40
C PHE A 306 -21.15 13.85 -10.27
N ILE A 307 -20.60 14.94 -9.71
CA ILE A 307 -21.15 15.57 -8.51
C ILE A 307 -22.59 16.07 -8.68
N ARG A 308 -22.99 16.46 -9.90
CA ARG A 308 -24.36 16.94 -10.18
C ARG A 308 -25.40 15.85 -9.97
N ASP A 309 -25.09 14.63 -10.42
CA ASP A 309 -26.06 13.53 -10.47
C ASP A 309 -25.92 12.59 -9.26
N SER A 310 -24.75 12.59 -8.61
CA SER A 310 -24.39 11.70 -7.50
C SER A 310 -23.88 12.43 -6.24
N PHE A 311 -24.33 13.68 -5.99
CA PHE A 311 -23.87 14.53 -4.88
C PHE A 311 -23.77 13.80 -3.52
N TRP A 312 -24.81 13.06 -3.16
CA TRP A 312 -24.93 12.38 -1.86
C TRP A 312 -24.02 11.15 -1.72
N PHE A 313 -23.43 10.67 -2.81
CA PHE A 313 -22.56 9.50 -2.85
C PHE A 313 -21.07 9.85 -2.88
N TYR A 314 -20.73 11.15 -2.80
CA TYR A 314 -19.38 11.64 -2.55
C TYR A 314 -19.22 12.00 -1.06
N PRO A 315 -18.79 11.07 -0.19
CA PRO A 315 -18.40 11.43 1.17
C PRO A 315 -17.12 12.26 1.15
N GLU A 316 -17.10 13.35 1.92
CA GLU A 316 -15.92 14.21 2.05
C GLU A 316 -14.94 13.61 3.04
N ASN A 317 -13.71 13.33 2.61
CA ASN A 317 -12.70 12.68 3.43
C ASN A 317 -12.37 13.51 4.69
N LYS A 318 -12.44 14.85 4.59
CA LYS A 318 -12.21 15.79 5.70
C LYS A 318 -13.21 15.65 6.87
N THR A 319 -14.30 14.92 6.72
CA THR A 319 -15.30 14.66 7.79
C THR A 319 -15.61 13.18 7.97
N LEU A 320 -15.12 12.32 7.06
CA LEU A 320 -15.36 10.88 7.12
C LEU A 320 -14.57 10.24 8.27
N ASN A 321 -15.20 9.30 8.98
CA ASN A 321 -14.49 8.45 9.93
C ASN A 321 -13.45 7.59 9.18
N GLN A 322 -12.18 7.84 9.47
CA GLN A 322 -11.03 7.22 8.81
C GLN A 322 -10.92 5.71 9.02
N GLN A 323 -11.57 5.12 10.04
CA GLN A 323 -11.69 3.66 10.15
C GLN A 323 -12.49 3.05 8.98
N THR A 324 -13.39 3.82 8.36
CA THR A 324 -14.08 3.40 7.14
C THR A 324 -13.10 3.27 5.98
N VAL A 325 -12.19 4.23 5.85
CA VAL A 325 -11.13 4.22 4.82
C VAL A 325 -10.20 3.05 5.04
N VAL A 326 -9.74 2.84 6.29
CA VAL A 326 -8.89 1.69 6.65
C VAL A 326 -9.55 0.36 6.26
N LYS A 327 -10.83 0.15 6.55
CA LYS A 327 -11.54 -1.09 6.19
C LYS A 327 -11.67 -1.28 4.68
N ALA A 328 -11.96 -0.21 3.94
CA ALA A 328 -12.00 -0.28 2.47
C ALA A 328 -10.61 -0.63 1.90
N VAL A 329 -9.56 0.06 2.35
CA VAL A 329 -8.17 -0.21 1.95
C VAL A 329 -7.75 -1.63 2.30
N ALA A 330 -8.05 -2.12 3.50
CA ALA A 330 -7.75 -3.50 3.91
C ALA A 330 -8.49 -4.53 3.04
N THR A 331 -9.73 -4.23 2.66
CA THR A 331 -10.52 -5.06 1.74
C THR A 331 -9.87 -5.13 0.36
N ILE A 332 -9.44 -3.98 -0.16
CA ILE A 332 -8.72 -3.90 -1.44
C ILE A 332 -7.37 -4.61 -1.37
N GLN A 333 -6.63 -4.44 -0.27
CA GLN A 333 -5.28 -4.99 -0.05
C GLN A 333 -5.24 -6.52 -0.15
N LYS A 334 -6.36 -7.21 0.10
CA LYS A 334 -6.48 -8.67 -0.10
C LYS A 334 -6.23 -9.08 -1.55
N TRP A 335 -6.50 -8.19 -2.51
CA TRP A 335 -6.40 -8.43 -3.95
C TRP A 335 -5.23 -7.70 -4.61
N ILE A 336 -4.37 -7.06 -3.80
CA ILE A 336 -3.17 -6.33 -4.25
C ILE A 336 -1.91 -7.01 -3.69
N ASP A 337 -0.99 -7.41 -4.57
CA ASP A 337 0.23 -8.13 -4.22
C ASP A 337 1.31 -7.24 -3.58
N THR A 338 1.45 -5.99 -4.01
CA THR A 338 2.29 -4.97 -3.32
C THR A 338 1.45 -4.09 -2.37
N GLY A 339 1.66 -2.77 -2.34
CA GLY A 339 1.07 -1.84 -1.40
C GLY A 339 -0.02 -0.96 -1.97
N ILE A 340 -0.58 -0.16 -1.08
CA ILE A 340 -1.56 0.89 -1.38
C ILE A 340 -1.11 2.14 -0.64
N SER A 341 -0.96 3.25 -1.34
CA SER A 341 -0.68 4.56 -0.76
C SER A 341 -1.88 5.08 0.04
N MET A 342 -2.10 4.53 1.23
CA MET A 342 -3.21 4.93 2.10
C MET A 342 -2.88 6.24 2.80
N GLU A 343 -3.56 7.31 2.39
CA GLU A 343 -3.58 8.58 3.11
C GLU A 343 -4.79 8.65 4.05
N LEU A 344 -4.55 9.08 5.29
CA LEU A 344 -5.59 9.31 6.30
C LEU A 344 -5.70 10.80 6.61
N ILE A 345 -6.93 11.29 6.74
CA ILE A 345 -7.22 12.72 7.00
C ILE A 345 -7.93 12.89 8.34
N PHE A 346 -7.36 13.68 9.24
CA PHE A 346 -7.94 14.00 10.54
C PHE A 346 -8.25 15.49 10.65
N ASN A 347 -9.52 15.82 10.77
CA ASN A 347 -9.95 17.21 10.92
C ASN A 347 -9.93 17.63 12.39
N LEU A 348 -9.00 18.52 12.72
CA LEU A 348 -8.77 19.01 14.08
C LEU A 348 -9.59 20.26 14.40
N ASN A 349 -10.30 20.82 13.41
CA ASN A 349 -11.05 22.06 13.57
C ASN A 349 -12.39 21.90 14.28
N GLN A 350 -12.97 20.69 14.34
CA GLN A 350 -14.29 20.50 14.95
C GLN A 350 -14.33 21.00 16.40
N GLY A 351 -13.27 20.77 17.17
CA GLY A 351 -13.15 21.30 18.54
C GLY A 351 -12.91 22.79 18.65
N VAL A 352 -12.46 23.43 17.57
CA VAL A 352 -12.26 24.87 17.50
C VAL A 352 -13.57 25.57 17.12
N TYR A 353 -14.33 24.99 16.19
CA TYR A 353 -15.58 25.56 15.69
C TYR A 353 -16.77 25.30 16.61
N PHE A 354 -16.75 24.21 17.38
CA PHE A 354 -17.82 23.83 18.29
C PHE A 354 -17.25 23.63 19.70
N PRO A 355 -16.77 24.70 20.38
CA PRO A 355 -16.14 24.59 21.70
C PRO A 355 -17.08 24.04 22.78
N ASP A 356 -18.39 24.21 22.60
CA ASP A 356 -19.43 23.71 23.50
C ASP A 356 -19.83 22.24 23.24
N GLU A 357 -19.31 21.62 22.16
CA GLU A 357 -19.55 20.22 21.76
C GLU A 357 -18.22 19.44 21.72
N PRO A 358 -17.53 19.24 22.86
CA PRO A 358 -16.18 18.66 22.91
C PRO A 358 -16.11 17.24 22.31
N GLU A 359 -17.23 16.50 22.30
CA GLU A 359 -17.38 15.19 21.66
C GLU A 359 -17.19 15.21 20.14
N ARG A 360 -17.31 16.36 19.48
CA ARG A 360 -17.06 16.52 18.04
C ARG A 360 -15.59 16.59 17.70
N SER A 361 -14.74 16.86 18.69
CA SER A 361 -13.29 16.92 18.51
C SER A 361 -12.72 15.52 18.40
N ILE A 362 -11.93 15.27 17.36
CA ILE A 362 -11.18 14.02 17.27
C ILE A 362 -10.16 13.93 18.42
N LYS A 363 -10.19 12.80 19.14
CA LYS A 363 -9.25 12.54 20.23
C LYS A 363 -8.01 11.84 19.70
N ALA A 364 -6.86 12.10 20.34
CA ALA A 364 -5.62 11.36 20.03
C ALA A 364 -5.78 9.83 20.15
N LYS A 365 -6.70 9.37 21.01
CA LYS A 365 -7.08 7.96 21.14
C LYS A 365 -7.70 7.41 19.84
N GLU A 366 -8.53 8.17 19.15
CA GLU A 366 -9.18 7.73 17.91
C GLU A 366 -8.18 7.63 16.75
N ILE A 367 -7.24 8.58 16.68
CA ILE A 367 -6.11 8.49 15.74
C ILE A 367 -5.31 7.22 16.04
N PHE A 368 -4.92 7.00 17.30
CA PHE A 368 -4.18 5.81 17.73
C PHE A 368 -4.92 4.51 17.33
N GLU A 369 -6.21 4.42 17.64
CA GLU A 369 -7.04 3.25 17.32
C GLU A 369 -7.16 3.03 15.81
N THR A 370 -7.23 4.09 15.01
CA THR A 370 -7.26 4.01 13.54
C THR A 370 -5.94 3.43 12.98
N LEU A 371 -4.79 3.90 13.48
CA LEU A 371 -3.48 3.38 13.04
C LEU A 371 -3.26 1.93 13.49
N VAL A 372 -3.71 1.58 14.69
CA VAL A 372 -3.67 0.19 15.18
C VAL A 372 -4.60 -0.71 14.36
N MET A 373 -5.80 -0.23 14.02
CA MET A 373 -6.74 -0.97 13.18
C MET A 373 -6.13 -1.28 11.81
N ALA A 374 -5.44 -0.33 11.18
CA ALA A 374 -4.77 -0.59 9.90
C ALA A 374 -3.78 -1.77 9.97
N TRP A 375 -3.01 -1.86 11.07
CA TRP A 375 -2.14 -3.01 11.31
C TRP A 375 -2.92 -4.32 11.53
N GLN A 376 -4.00 -4.28 12.32
CA GLN A 376 -4.82 -5.45 12.64
C GLN A 376 -5.59 -6.00 11.44
N GLU A 377 -6.09 -5.12 10.58
CA GLU A 377 -6.84 -5.47 9.37
C GLU A 377 -5.93 -5.93 8.21
N GLY A 378 -4.60 -5.90 8.40
CA GLY A 378 -3.64 -6.40 7.43
C GLY A 378 -3.29 -5.43 6.30
N CYS A 379 -3.49 -4.12 6.50
CA CYS A 379 -2.88 -3.13 5.61
C CYS A 379 -1.35 -3.28 5.64
N LYS A 380 -0.68 -3.00 4.52
CA LYS A 380 0.78 -3.10 4.41
C LYS A 380 1.49 -1.79 4.76
N ALA A 381 0.84 -0.66 4.52
CA ALA A 381 1.38 0.66 4.85
C ALA A 381 0.29 1.69 5.17
N ILE A 382 0.70 2.75 5.85
CA ILE A 382 0.03 4.05 5.93
C ILE A 382 1.03 5.05 5.38
N TYR A 383 0.71 5.62 4.23
CA TYR A 383 1.55 6.59 3.55
C TYR A 383 1.50 7.92 4.31
N TYR A 384 0.51 8.76 4.06
CA TYR A 384 0.47 10.12 4.60
C TYR A 384 -0.61 10.30 5.67
N ILE A 385 -0.33 11.14 6.68
CA ILE A 385 -1.37 11.66 7.59
C ILE A 385 -1.57 13.14 7.31
N ARG A 386 -2.76 13.54 6.87
CA ARG A 386 -3.12 14.96 6.74
C ARG A 386 -3.95 15.41 7.92
N THR A 387 -3.70 16.65 8.35
CA THR A 387 -4.52 17.31 9.35
C THR A 387 -5.11 18.59 8.79
N VAL A 388 -6.37 18.86 9.12
CA VAL A 388 -7.05 20.12 8.74
C VAL A 388 -7.05 21.03 9.96
N GLN A 389 -6.37 22.19 9.85
CA GLN A 389 -6.28 23.22 10.90
C GLN A 389 -6.57 24.63 10.34
N ARG A 390 -7.45 25.40 11.00
CA ARG A 390 -7.74 26.84 10.77
C ARG A 390 -8.07 27.25 9.32
N ASP A 391 -8.86 26.45 8.60
CA ASP A 391 -9.21 26.62 7.17
C ASP A 391 -8.05 26.97 6.22
N SER A 392 -6.81 26.75 6.66
CA SER A 392 -5.60 26.99 5.90
C SER A 392 -5.02 25.63 5.56
N PHE A 393 -5.10 25.26 4.29
CA PHE A 393 -4.41 24.10 3.76
C PHE A 393 -2.92 24.30 4.05
N LYS A 394 -2.36 23.54 4.99
CA LYS A 394 -0.93 23.28 4.99
C LYS A 394 -0.72 22.17 3.98
N GLU A 395 -0.53 22.54 2.72
CA GLU A 395 0.08 21.62 1.77
C GLU A 395 1.46 21.26 2.30
N ALA A 396 1.75 19.96 2.34
CA ALA A 396 3.11 19.51 2.49
C ALA A 396 3.83 19.83 1.18
N ASP A 397 5.00 20.47 1.29
CA ASP A 397 5.89 20.79 0.17
C ASP A 397 6.00 19.61 -0.82
N GLU A 398 6.13 19.94 -2.10
CA GLU A 398 6.17 19.11 -3.34
C GLU A 398 7.08 17.85 -3.31
N THR A 399 6.91 16.96 -2.34
CA THR A 399 7.91 15.94 -2.01
C THR A 399 7.66 14.56 -2.63
N CYS A 400 6.44 14.23 -3.12
CA CYS A 400 6.18 12.95 -3.83
C CYS A 400 5.76 13.11 -5.31
N THR A 401 6.20 14.15 -6.02
CA THR A 401 5.93 14.29 -7.46
C THR A 401 6.60 13.18 -8.30
N ALA A 402 7.71 12.60 -7.83
CA ALA A 402 8.44 11.57 -8.58
C ALA A 402 7.72 10.21 -8.68
N CYS A 403 6.84 9.86 -7.73
CA CYS A 403 6.10 8.58 -7.73
C CYS A 403 4.60 8.72 -8.03
N ALA A 404 4.09 9.94 -8.18
CA ALA A 404 2.66 10.24 -8.31
C ALA A 404 2.22 10.67 -9.73
N ASN A 405 3.10 10.55 -10.72
CA ASN A 405 2.82 10.91 -12.11
C ASN A 405 1.96 9.88 -12.80
#